data_AF-A0A2V7DJL9-F1
#
_entry.id   AF-A0A2V7DJL9-F1
#
_cell.length_a   1.000
_cell.length_b   1.000
_cell.length_c   1.000
_cell.angle_alpha   90.00
_cell.angle_beta   90.00
_cell.angle_gamma   90.00
#
_symmetry.space_group_name_H-M   'P 1'
#
loop_
_entity.id
_entity.type
_entity.pdbx_description
1 polymer ?
#
loop_
_entity_poly.entity_id
_entity_poly.type
_entity_poly.pdbx_seq_one_letter_code
_entity_poly.pdbx_strand_id
1 'polypeptide(L)'
;MSSAAAELTAPTPGQLQVLITTSELVVGHNRFAFGLLKDDKVLNAASVAVRLYDLRSQEARLTAETPAHYHKLEVVEQGKHIHIHPDGTRHAHGGGTDVHGIYVAAITFQRPGPWGLEILARQGDGRVEAARLTITADEMPRAPAVGAAAPRSRNLIASDVTDLRQIDSSEPPDPRLHQTRIGEAIAQGKPQVIVFATPRYCTSRVCGPVVDVVRTLIPTYGHRVAFVHQEIWQAGSPLRFSPTFEEWRLSSEPWIFVVDGRGMIRARFEGLTTRAELEAALRGMLALE
;
A
#
# COMPACT_ATOMS: atom_id res chain seq x y z
N MET A 1 17.05 -12.80 21.81
CA MET A 1 15.94 -13.14 22.71
C MET A 1 14.65 -12.85 21.96
N SER A 2 13.76 -13.83 21.91
CA SER A 2 12.60 -13.91 21.00
C SER A 2 11.65 -12.72 21.15
N SER A 3 11.32 -12.05 20.05
CA SER A 3 10.27 -11.02 20.00
C SER A 3 8.93 -11.75 20.09
N ALA A 4 8.23 -11.61 21.22
CA ALA A 4 6.86 -12.09 21.34
C ALA A 4 5.98 -11.26 20.40
N ALA A 5 5.34 -11.95 19.45
CA ALA A 5 4.22 -11.39 18.70
C ALA A 5 3.20 -10.83 19.69
N ALA A 6 2.65 -9.64 19.39
CA ALA A 6 1.53 -9.11 20.16
C ALA A 6 0.44 -10.18 20.22
N GLU A 7 0.07 -10.61 21.43
CA GLU A 7 -1.07 -11.52 21.63
C GLU A 7 -2.33 -10.81 21.12
N LEU A 8 -2.75 -11.16 19.92
CA LEU A 8 -4.09 -10.90 19.42
C LEU A 8 -5.05 -11.69 20.31
N THR A 9 -5.67 -11.01 21.27
CA THR A 9 -6.80 -11.57 22.02
C THR A 9 -7.85 -12.02 21.00
N ALA A 10 -8.40 -13.23 21.15
CA ALA A 10 -9.40 -13.77 20.23
C ALA A 10 -10.56 -12.75 20.08
N PRO A 11 -11.04 -12.49 18.85
CA PRO A 11 -12.05 -11.47 18.62
C PRO A 11 -13.33 -11.82 19.40
N THR A 12 -13.81 -10.88 20.20
CA THR A 12 -15.15 -11.01 20.80
C THR A 12 -16.18 -10.73 19.71
N PRO A 13 -17.16 -11.63 19.47
CA PRO A 13 -18.24 -11.38 18.50
C PRO A 13 -18.92 -10.01 18.78
N GLY A 14 -19.19 -9.22 17.74
CA GLY A 14 -19.75 -7.87 17.88
C GLY A 14 -18.74 -6.74 18.07
N GLN A 15 -17.46 -7.03 18.30
CA GLN A 15 -16.44 -6.00 18.50
C GLN A 15 -15.89 -5.44 17.17
N LEU A 16 -15.62 -4.14 17.15
CA LEU A 16 -14.90 -3.48 16.06
C LEU A 16 -13.47 -4.05 15.97
N GLN A 17 -13.10 -4.53 14.79
CA GLN A 17 -11.75 -5.04 14.50
C GLN A 17 -11.04 -4.12 13.52
N VAL A 18 -9.73 -3.96 13.70
CA VAL A 18 -8.87 -3.14 12.85
C VAL A 18 -7.96 -4.05 12.04
N LEU A 19 -8.05 -3.96 10.72
CA LEU A 19 -7.15 -4.64 9.80
C LEU A 19 -6.04 -3.68 9.41
N ILE A 20 -4.87 -3.81 10.03
CA ILE A 20 -3.70 -2.98 9.70
C ILE A 20 -3.18 -3.41 8.33
N THR A 21 -2.97 -2.44 7.44
CA THR A 21 -2.38 -2.68 6.10
C THR A 21 -1.01 -2.05 5.92
N THR A 22 -0.50 -1.38 6.96
CA THR A 22 0.81 -0.74 7.00
C THR A 22 1.69 -1.49 8.00
N SER A 23 2.78 -2.10 7.52
CA SER A 23 3.72 -2.84 8.37
C SER A 23 4.92 -1.99 8.80
N GLU A 24 5.19 -0.87 8.11
CA GLU A 24 6.26 0.05 8.46
C GLU A 24 5.70 1.41 8.92
N LEU A 25 5.87 1.70 10.21
CA LEU A 25 5.58 2.99 10.81
C LEU A 25 6.87 3.49 11.47
N VAL A 26 7.23 4.74 11.23
CA VAL A 26 8.52 5.30 11.65
C VAL A 26 8.35 6.61 12.42
N VAL A 27 9.38 7.06 13.13
CA VAL A 27 9.42 8.42 13.68
C VAL A 27 9.15 9.46 12.58
N GLY A 28 8.33 10.45 12.90
CA GLY A 28 7.86 11.45 11.95
C GLY A 28 6.47 11.14 11.38
N HIS A 29 6.20 11.64 10.18
CA HIS A 29 4.87 11.64 9.57
C HIS A 29 4.62 10.32 8.85
N ASN A 30 3.46 9.71 9.08
CA ASN A 30 3.08 8.43 8.50
C ASN A 30 1.66 8.48 7.92
N ARG A 31 1.49 7.77 6.80
CA ARG A 31 0.20 7.38 6.26
C ARG A 31 -0.22 6.08 6.94
N PHE A 32 -1.17 6.15 7.87
CA PHE A 32 -1.71 4.97 8.54
C PHE A 32 -2.97 4.49 7.84
N ALA A 33 -2.86 3.38 7.11
CA ALA A 33 -3.93 2.82 6.32
C ALA A 33 -4.46 1.53 6.95
N PHE A 34 -5.78 1.44 7.14
CA PHE A 34 -6.42 0.30 7.80
C PHE A 34 -7.85 0.04 7.31
N GLY A 35 -8.25 -1.22 7.35
CA GLY A 35 -9.64 -1.64 7.20
C GLY A 35 -10.33 -1.72 8.56
N LEU A 36 -11.65 -1.66 8.55
CA LEU A 36 -12.49 -1.93 9.71
C LEU A 36 -13.41 -3.11 9.42
N LEU A 37 -13.48 -4.05 10.35
CA LEU A 37 -14.47 -5.12 10.33
C LEU A 37 -15.37 -5.04 11.56
N LYS A 38 -16.62 -5.47 11.39
CA LYS A 38 -17.54 -5.77 12.47
C LYS A 38 -18.36 -6.99 12.09
N ASP A 39 -18.42 -7.98 12.97
CA ASP A 39 -19.08 -9.27 12.69
C ASP A 39 -18.59 -9.90 11.37
N ASP A 40 -17.27 -9.86 11.17
CA ASP A 40 -16.55 -10.30 9.96
C ASP A 40 -16.97 -9.62 8.65
N LYS A 41 -17.71 -8.51 8.74
CA LYS A 41 -18.11 -7.67 7.59
C LYS A 41 -17.33 -6.37 7.57
N VAL A 42 -16.94 -5.96 6.36
CA VAL A 42 -16.24 -4.68 6.17
C VAL A 42 -17.15 -3.51 6.53
N LEU A 43 -16.67 -2.66 7.45
CA LEU A 43 -17.34 -1.43 7.87
C LEU A 43 -16.87 -0.27 7.00
N ASN A 44 -17.63 0.04 5.96
CA ASN A 44 -17.31 1.09 4.99
C ASN A 44 -17.95 2.44 5.36
N ALA A 45 -17.27 3.53 5.01
CA ALA A 45 -17.77 4.90 5.09
C ALA A 45 -18.35 5.33 6.46
N ALA A 46 -17.81 4.77 7.55
CA ALA A 46 -18.08 5.25 8.90
C ALA A 46 -17.36 6.59 9.15
N SER A 47 -17.86 7.37 10.10
CA SER A 47 -17.09 8.47 10.68
C SER A 47 -16.03 7.88 11.60
N VAL A 48 -14.75 8.10 11.31
CA VAL A 48 -13.64 7.49 12.06
C VAL A 48 -12.67 8.55 12.58
N ALA A 49 -12.27 8.42 13.83
CA ALA A 49 -11.17 9.16 14.44
C ALA A 49 -10.13 8.19 15.01
N VAL A 50 -8.86 8.56 14.93
CA VAL A 50 -7.72 7.84 15.49
C VAL A 50 -7.13 8.68 16.61
N ARG A 51 -7.11 8.12 17.81
CA ARG A 51 -6.40 8.68 18.96
C ARG A 51 -5.07 7.99 19.16
N LEU A 52 -4.04 8.77 19.40
CA LEU A 52 -2.67 8.31 19.61
C LEU A 52 -2.23 8.56 21.05
N TYR A 53 -1.72 7.53 21.71
CA TYR A 53 -1.33 7.54 23.11
C TYR A 53 0.15 7.20 23.30
N ASP A 54 0.84 8.01 24.10
CA ASP A 54 2.17 7.70 24.62
C ASP A 54 2.05 6.75 25.81
N LEU A 55 2.74 5.61 25.72
CA LEU A 55 2.70 4.51 26.69
C LEU A 55 3.90 4.47 27.66
N ARG A 56 4.73 5.54 27.72
CA ARG A 56 5.92 5.56 28.59
C ARG A 56 5.61 5.66 30.08
N SER A 57 4.53 6.32 30.44
CA SER A 57 4.07 6.42 31.84
C SER A 57 3.21 5.22 32.21
N GLN A 58 3.00 4.98 33.51
CA GLN A 58 2.05 3.96 33.99
C GLN A 58 0.64 4.20 33.44
N GLU A 59 0.26 5.46 33.23
CA GLU A 59 -0.99 5.83 32.57
C GLU A 59 -0.72 6.25 31.13
N ALA A 60 -1.51 5.72 30.18
CA ALA A 60 -1.42 6.11 28.77
C ALA A 60 -1.86 7.56 28.58
N ARG A 61 -1.01 8.39 27.95
CA ARG A 61 -1.29 9.80 27.73
C ARG A 61 -1.72 10.07 26.29
N LEU A 62 -2.91 10.64 26.09
CA LEU A 62 -3.36 11.08 24.77
C LEU A 62 -2.42 12.19 24.24
N THR A 63 -1.93 12.03 23.02
CA THR A 63 -1.01 12.96 22.35
C THR A 63 -1.61 13.61 21.12
N ALA A 64 -2.50 12.92 20.41
CA ALA A 64 -3.18 13.45 19.24
C ALA A 64 -4.52 12.73 19.00
N GLU A 65 -5.44 13.43 18.34
CA GLU A 65 -6.65 12.88 17.73
C GLU A 65 -6.71 13.39 16.28
N THR A 66 -6.92 12.50 15.33
CA THR A 66 -6.95 12.83 13.89
C THR A 66 -8.09 12.09 13.21
N PRO A 67 -8.82 12.70 12.25
CA PRO A 67 -9.80 11.96 11.47
C PRO A 67 -9.10 10.90 10.58
N ALA A 68 -9.77 9.76 10.40
CA ALA A 68 -9.44 8.83 9.33
C ALA A 68 -10.47 8.97 8.21
N HIS A 69 -10.01 9.33 7.02
CA HIS A 69 -10.89 9.50 5.87
C HIS A 69 -11.07 8.17 5.16
N TYR A 70 -12.31 7.82 4.83
CA TYR A 70 -12.60 6.65 4.01
C TYR A 70 -12.36 6.98 2.54
N HIS A 71 -11.41 6.29 1.93
CA HIS A 71 -11.14 6.38 0.50
C HIS A 71 -11.71 5.15 -0.20
N LYS A 72 -12.74 5.37 -1.02
CA LYS A 72 -13.31 4.32 -1.85
C LYS A 72 -12.31 3.92 -2.95
N LEU A 73 -12.20 2.63 -3.23
CA LEU A 73 -11.48 2.18 -4.40
C LEU A 73 -12.25 2.54 -5.67
N GLU A 74 -11.59 3.29 -6.54
CA GLU A 74 -12.15 3.76 -7.81
C GLU A 74 -12.32 2.62 -8.82
N VAL A 75 -11.63 1.50 -8.60
CA VAL A 75 -11.80 0.23 -9.30
C VAL A 75 -12.95 -0.61 -8.74
N VAL A 76 -13.96 -0.02 -8.10
CA VAL A 76 -15.13 -0.75 -7.58
C VAL A 76 -16.43 -0.17 -8.11
N GLU A 77 -17.14 -0.96 -8.94
CA GLU A 77 -18.45 -0.62 -9.52
C GLU A 77 -19.51 -1.60 -9.03
N GLN A 78 -20.65 -1.07 -8.55
CA GLN A 78 -21.76 -1.88 -8.02
C GLN A 78 -21.33 -2.92 -6.95
N GLY A 79 -20.29 -2.60 -6.17
CA GLY A 79 -19.74 -3.50 -5.15
C GLY A 79 -18.91 -4.66 -5.70
N LYS A 80 -18.47 -4.57 -6.95
CA LYS A 80 -17.54 -5.50 -7.59
C LYS A 80 -16.27 -4.78 -7.97
N HIS A 81 -15.13 -5.41 -7.71
CA HIS A 81 -13.84 -4.93 -8.20
C HIS A 81 -13.78 -5.06 -9.72
N ILE A 82 -13.52 -3.96 -10.42
CA ILE A 82 -13.43 -3.88 -11.87
C ILE A 82 -11.97 -3.81 -12.27
N HIS A 83 -11.52 -4.87 -12.91
CA HIS A 83 -10.23 -4.95 -13.56
C HIS A 83 -10.40 -4.60 -15.05
N ILE A 84 -9.55 -3.72 -15.57
CA ILE A 84 -9.54 -3.33 -16.99
C ILE A 84 -8.24 -3.82 -17.61
N HIS A 85 -8.39 -4.67 -18.62
CA HIS A 85 -7.29 -5.26 -19.36
C HIS A 85 -6.59 -4.24 -20.27
N PRO A 86 -5.35 -4.51 -20.71
CA PRO A 86 -4.65 -3.66 -21.66
C PRO A 86 -5.40 -3.45 -22.99
N ASP A 87 -6.20 -4.43 -23.41
CA ASP A 87 -7.05 -4.37 -24.62
C ASP A 87 -8.37 -3.61 -24.41
N GLY A 88 -8.61 -3.10 -23.21
CA GLY A 88 -9.83 -2.37 -22.83
C GLY A 88 -10.99 -3.25 -22.38
N THR A 89 -10.86 -4.58 -22.41
CA THR A 89 -11.87 -5.49 -21.86
C THR A 89 -11.98 -5.35 -20.34
N ARG A 90 -13.17 -5.61 -19.79
CA ARG A 90 -13.52 -5.31 -18.39
C ARG A 90 -13.96 -6.58 -17.67
N HIS A 91 -13.30 -6.93 -16.57
CA HIS A 91 -13.66 -8.07 -15.73
C HIS A 91 -14.11 -7.60 -14.35
N ALA A 92 -15.23 -8.15 -13.87
CA ALA A 92 -15.73 -7.89 -12.53
C ALA A 92 -15.41 -9.08 -11.61
N HIS A 93 -14.69 -8.81 -10.53
CA HIS A 93 -14.46 -9.74 -9.43
C HIS A 93 -15.40 -9.38 -8.26
N GLY A 94 -15.94 -10.39 -7.58
CA GLY A 94 -16.86 -10.18 -6.46
C GLY A 94 -16.77 -11.26 -5.40
N GLY A 95 -16.72 -10.86 -4.14
CA GLY A 95 -16.79 -11.68 -2.94
C GLY A 95 -17.17 -10.85 -1.72
N GLY A 96 -17.86 -11.43 -0.73
CA GLY A 96 -18.35 -10.71 0.46
C GLY A 96 -17.25 -10.15 1.39
N THR A 97 -15.98 -10.37 1.05
CA THR A 97 -14.78 -9.90 1.77
C THR A 97 -13.93 -8.95 0.92
N ASP A 98 -14.43 -8.54 -0.25
CA ASP A 98 -13.70 -7.64 -1.13
C ASP A 98 -13.56 -6.26 -0.47
N VAL A 99 -12.33 -5.77 -0.48
CA VAL A 99 -12.02 -4.46 0.09
C VAL A 99 -12.56 -3.40 -0.86
N HIS A 100 -13.57 -2.63 -0.42
CA HIS A 100 -14.19 -1.58 -1.24
C HIS A 100 -13.55 -0.20 -1.07
N GLY A 101 -12.65 -0.08 -0.10
CA GLY A 101 -11.99 1.15 0.27
C GLY A 101 -11.17 0.96 1.53
N ILE A 102 -10.47 2.01 1.92
CA ILE A 102 -9.58 2.00 3.08
C ILE A 102 -9.69 3.28 3.88
N TYR A 103 -9.53 3.19 5.20
CA TYR A 103 -9.38 4.38 6.03
C TYR A 103 -7.92 4.80 6.04
N VAL A 104 -7.68 6.09 5.85
CA VAL A 104 -6.35 6.69 5.91
C VAL A 104 -6.35 7.80 6.94
N ALA A 105 -5.44 7.71 7.91
CA ALA A 105 -5.17 8.75 8.88
C ALA A 105 -3.70 9.21 8.76
N ALA A 106 -3.47 10.51 8.87
CA ALA A 106 -2.13 11.05 9.03
C ALA A 106 -1.75 11.01 10.52
N ILE A 107 -0.71 10.24 10.86
CA ILE A 107 -0.23 10.11 12.24
C ILE A 107 1.24 10.49 12.34
N THR A 108 1.62 11.11 13.46
CA THR A 108 3.00 11.53 13.70
C THR A 108 3.53 10.93 14.98
N PHE A 109 4.64 10.20 14.90
CA PHE A 109 5.33 9.68 16.09
C PHE A 109 6.52 10.55 16.42
N GLN A 110 6.62 10.96 17.69
CA GLN A 110 7.71 11.82 18.16
C GLN A 110 8.95 11.03 18.58
N ARG A 111 8.84 9.70 18.68
CA ARG A 111 9.89 8.81 19.17
C ARG A 111 9.66 7.37 18.69
N PRO A 112 10.72 6.55 18.64
CA PRO A 112 10.57 5.13 18.37
C PRO A 112 9.90 4.41 19.55
N GLY A 113 9.54 3.15 19.33
CA GLY A 113 8.98 2.25 20.34
C GLY A 113 7.45 2.19 20.33
N PRO A 114 6.84 1.61 21.38
CA PRO A 114 5.41 1.31 21.39
C PRO A 114 4.55 2.58 21.53
N TRP A 115 3.39 2.56 20.87
CA TRP A 115 2.34 3.57 20.91
C TRP A 115 0.97 2.91 20.99
N GLY A 116 0.06 3.49 21.76
CA GLY A 116 -1.32 3.03 21.85
C GLY A 116 -2.18 3.76 20.83
N LEU A 117 -3.00 3.02 20.09
CA LEU A 117 -4.02 3.57 19.19
C LEU A 117 -5.40 3.22 19.73
N GLU A 118 -6.31 4.18 19.65
CA GLU A 118 -7.75 3.94 19.82
C GLU A 118 -8.46 4.44 18.56
N ILE A 119 -9.09 3.51 17.84
CA ILE A 119 -9.90 3.79 16.67
C ILE A 119 -11.34 3.93 17.12
N LEU A 120 -11.92 5.11 16.91
CA LEU A 120 -13.31 5.42 17.24
C LEU A 120 -14.10 5.46 15.93
N ALA A 121 -15.05 4.56 15.76
CA ALA A 121 -15.89 4.48 14.58
C ALA A 121 -17.37 4.71 14.93
N ARG A 122 -18.08 5.46 14.09
CA ARG A 122 -19.52 5.67 14.19
C ARG A 122 -20.17 5.48 12.82
N GLN A 123 -21.09 4.52 12.72
CA GLN A 123 -21.92 4.31 11.54
C GLN A 123 -23.19 5.16 11.65
N GLY A 124 -23.38 6.13 10.74
CA GLY A 124 -24.54 7.01 10.78
C GLY A 124 -24.67 7.78 12.11
N ASP A 125 -25.86 7.74 12.69
CA ASP A 125 -26.21 8.28 14.01
C ASP A 125 -26.08 7.24 15.14
N GLY A 126 -25.51 6.07 14.85
CA GLY A 126 -25.34 4.99 15.82
C GLY A 126 -24.34 5.29 16.93
N ARG A 127 -24.10 4.29 17.80
CA ARG A 127 -23.14 4.41 18.89
C ARG A 127 -21.70 4.51 18.36
N VAL A 128 -20.84 5.22 19.10
CA VAL A 128 -19.39 5.17 18.87
C VAL A 128 -18.86 3.84 19.40
N GLU A 129 -18.18 3.11 18.54
CA GLU A 129 -17.48 1.87 18.87
C GLU A 129 -15.98 2.13 18.87
N ALA A 130 -15.26 1.44 19.75
CA ALA A 130 -13.83 1.63 19.93
C ALA A 130 -13.08 0.31 19.74
N ALA A 131 -11.96 0.38 19.04
CA ALA A 131 -10.96 -0.67 18.97
C ALA A 131 -9.62 -0.12 19.44
N ARG A 132 -8.91 -0.86 20.29
CA ARG A 132 -7.61 -0.45 20.82
C ARG A 132 -6.54 -1.43 20.38
N LEU A 133 -5.39 -0.90 20.01
CA LEU A 133 -4.24 -1.69 19.56
C LEU A 133 -2.94 -0.99 19.96
N THR A 134 -1.87 -1.77 20.03
CA THR A 134 -0.51 -1.25 20.19
C THR A 134 0.23 -1.46 18.89
N ILE A 135 0.98 -0.45 18.47
CA ILE A 135 1.90 -0.51 17.33
C ILE A 135 3.28 -0.07 17.78
N THR A 136 4.28 -0.36 16.98
CA THR A 136 5.65 0.10 17.19
C THR A 136 6.03 1.08 16.09
N ALA A 137 6.57 2.24 16.47
CA ALA A 137 7.23 3.14 15.55
C ALA A 137 8.73 2.80 15.52
N ASP A 138 9.25 2.49 14.34
CA ASP A 138 10.67 2.27 14.11
C ASP A 138 11.40 3.62 14.07
N GLU A 139 12.69 3.63 14.41
CA GLU A 139 13.50 4.86 14.37
C GLU A 139 13.72 5.35 12.93
N MET A 140 13.98 4.42 12.02
CA MET A 140 14.23 4.68 10.61
C MET A 140 13.48 3.67 9.74
N PRO A 141 13.07 4.07 8.52
CA PRO A 141 12.46 3.15 7.59
C PRO A 141 13.49 2.13 7.08
N ARG A 142 13.04 0.89 6.85
CA ARG A 142 13.80 -0.14 6.13
C ARG A 142 13.65 0.09 4.63
N ALA A 143 12.42 0.31 4.18
CA ALA A 143 12.11 0.64 2.80
C ALA A 143 12.65 2.04 2.44
N PRO A 144 13.09 2.28 1.19
CA PRO A 144 13.57 3.58 0.75
C PRO A 144 12.62 4.73 1.11
N ALA A 145 13.17 5.75 1.77
CA ALA A 145 12.42 6.89 2.27
C ALA A 145 12.14 7.93 1.19
N VAL A 146 11.14 8.79 1.40
CA VAL A 146 10.98 10.01 0.59
C VAL A 146 12.23 10.88 0.75
N GLY A 147 12.74 11.39 -0.37
CA GLY A 147 13.99 12.15 -0.44
C GLY A 147 15.25 11.30 -0.58
N ALA A 148 15.17 9.97 -0.48
CA ALA A 148 16.29 9.08 -0.75
C ALA A 148 16.40 8.76 -2.25
N ALA A 149 17.59 8.35 -2.69
CA ALA A 149 17.79 7.81 -4.04
C ALA A 149 17.12 6.43 -4.14
N ALA A 150 16.40 6.19 -5.23
CA ALA A 150 15.86 4.87 -5.55
C ALA A 150 17.01 3.90 -5.91
N PRO A 151 16.95 2.63 -5.45
CA PRO A 151 17.86 1.60 -5.95
C PRO A 151 17.82 1.49 -7.48
N ARG A 152 18.98 1.38 -8.12
CA ARG A 152 19.11 1.33 -9.59
C ARG A 152 18.97 -0.10 -10.09
N SER A 153 17.83 -0.71 -9.78
CA SER A 153 17.60 -2.13 -10.00
C SER A 153 17.70 -2.54 -11.46
N ARG A 154 18.26 -3.74 -11.68
CA ARG A 154 18.24 -4.45 -12.97
C ARG A 154 17.12 -5.48 -13.00
N ASN A 155 15.90 -5.04 -12.68
CA ASN A 155 14.72 -5.91 -12.71
C ASN A 155 14.52 -6.54 -14.09
N LEU A 156 13.89 -7.71 -14.13
CA LEU A 156 13.47 -8.33 -15.38
C LEU A 156 12.45 -7.45 -16.11
N ILE A 157 12.49 -7.53 -17.44
CA ILE A 157 11.53 -6.91 -18.36
C ILE A 157 11.02 -7.96 -19.35
N ALA A 158 10.02 -7.61 -20.15
CA ALA A 158 9.36 -8.54 -21.07
C ALA A 158 10.34 -9.22 -22.06
N SER A 159 11.40 -8.52 -22.48
CA SER A 159 12.40 -9.08 -23.40
C SER A 159 13.39 -10.07 -22.77
N ASP A 160 13.41 -10.18 -21.43
CA ASP A 160 14.31 -11.11 -20.71
C ASP A 160 13.68 -12.51 -20.55
N VAL A 161 12.38 -12.63 -20.82
CA VAL A 161 11.61 -13.85 -20.57
C VAL A 161 10.88 -14.30 -21.83
N THR A 162 10.65 -15.59 -21.94
CA THR A 162 9.89 -16.17 -23.07
C THR A 162 8.38 -16.03 -22.88
N ASP A 163 7.93 -15.83 -21.64
CA ASP A 163 6.53 -15.67 -21.28
C ASP A 163 6.42 -14.67 -20.13
N LEU A 164 5.61 -13.63 -20.32
CA LEU A 164 5.44 -12.56 -19.33
C LEU A 164 4.89 -13.06 -18.00
N ARG A 165 4.15 -14.19 -18.00
CA ARG A 165 3.62 -14.84 -16.79
C ARG A 165 4.71 -15.33 -15.82
N GLN A 166 5.97 -15.39 -16.27
CA GLN A 166 7.10 -15.72 -15.40
C GLN A 166 7.44 -14.58 -14.42
N ILE A 167 7.06 -13.34 -14.75
CA ILE A 167 7.41 -12.12 -13.98
C ILE A 167 6.19 -11.24 -13.66
N ASP A 168 4.99 -11.69 -14.03
CA ASP A 168 3.72 -11.02 -13.70
C ASP A 168 2.63 -12.06 -13.50
N SER A 169 2.12 -12.14 -12.28
CA SER A 169 1.04 -13.05 -11.90
C SER A 169 -0.36 -12.50 -12.19
N SER A 170 -0.48 -11.26 -12.68
CA SER A 170 -1.75 -10.71 -13.16
C SER A 170 -2.34 -11.57 -14.28
N GLU A 171 -3.65 -11.50 -14.44
CA GLU A 171 -4.34 -12.25 -15.49
C GLU A 171 -5.27 -11.35 -16.32
N PRO A 172 -4.92 -11.09 -17.60
CA PRO A 172 -3.60 -11.20 -18.21
C PRO A 172 -2.51 -10.32 -17.58
N PRO A 173 -1.23 -10.68 -17.78
CA PRO A 173 -0.10 -9.79 -17.62
C PRO A 173 -0.23 -8.51 -18.46
N ASP A 174 0.26 -7.38 -17.94
CA ASP A 174 0.26 -6.12 -18.69
C ASP A 174 1.67 -5.79 -19.20
N PRO A 175 1.97 -5.98 -20.50
CA PRO A 175 3.31 -5.73 -21.03
C PRO A 175 3.75 -4.26 -20.90
N ARG A 176 2.82 -3.31 -20.70
CA ARG A 176 3.14 -1.89 -20.49
C ARG A 176 3.86 -1.65 -19.16
N LEU A 177 3.73 -2.56 -18.19
CA LEU A 177 4.40 -2.50 -16.90
C LEU A 177 5.81 -3.13 -16.88
N HIS A 178 6.25 -3.72 -18.01
CA HIS A 178 7.48 -4.51 -18.10
C HIS A 178 8.37 -4.08 -19.28
N GLN A 179 8.39 -2.79 -19.60
CA GLN A 179 9.13 -2.25 -20.75
C GLN A 179 10.50 -1.67 -20.39
N THR A 180 10.74 -1.39 -19.10
CA THR A 180 11.90 -0.59 -18.69
C THR A 180 12.44 -1.10 -17.36
N ARG A 181 13.77 -1.15 -17.25
CA ARG A 181 14.42 -1.40 -15.96
C ARG A 181 14.47 -0.11 -15.14
N ILE A 182 14.33 -0.23 -13.83
CA ILE A 182 14.37 0.91 -12.90
C ILE A 182 15.68 1.70 -13.07
N GLY A 183 16.82 1.02 -13.12
CA GLY A 183 18.12 1.68 -13.32
C GLY A 183 18.26 2.41 -14.67
N GLU A 184 17.64 1.89 -15.72
CA GLU A 184 17.67 2.47 -17.07
C GLU A 184 16.78 3.72 -17.15
N ALA A 185 15.57 3.68 -16.56
CA ALA A 185 14.70 4.85 -16.46
C ALA A 185 15.41 6.02 -15.76
N ILE A 186 16.07 5.73 -14.64
CA ILE A 186 16.86 6.72 -13.90
C ILE A 186 18.02 7.28 -14.76
N ALA A 187 18.73 6.42 -15.49
CA ALA A 187 19.83 6.85 -16.37
C ALA A 187 19.36 7.75 -17.53
N GLN A 188 18.12 7.57 -17.98
CA GLN A 188 17.50 8.34 -19.06
C GLN A 188 16.82 9.63 -18.58
N GLY A 189 16.83 9.91 -17.28
CA GLY A 189 16.10 11.06 -16.74
C GLY A 189 14.58 10.84 -16.71
N LYS A 190 14.11 9.60 -16.84
CA LYS A 190 12.68 9.29 -16.99
C LYS A 190 12.02 9.05 -15.62
N PRO A 191 10.99 9.81 -15.25
CA PRO A 191 10.24 9.59 -14.02
C PRO A 191 9.51 8.25 -14.05
N GLN A 192 9.25 7.66 -12.89
CA GLN A 192 8.66 6.33 -12.81
C GLN A 192 7.70 6.12 -11.64
N VAL A 193 6.69 5.30 -11.87
CA VAL A 193 5.84 4.69 -10.85
C VAL A 193 6.20 3.21 -10.79
N ILE A 194 6.72 2.77 -9.66
CA ILE A 194 7.14 1.38 -9.42
C ILE A 194 6.17 0.75 -8.44
N VAL A 195 5.56 -0.38 -8.81
CA VAL A 195 4.67 -1.14 -7.94
C VAL A 195 5.27 -2.52 -7.64
N PHE A 196 5.41 -2.84 -6.35
CA PHE A 196 5.77 -4.16 -5.87
C PHE A 196 4.51 -4.86 -5.37
N ALA A 197 4.08 -5.92 -6.06
CA ALA A 197 2.86 -6.64 -5.75
C ALA A 197 2.87 -8.02 -6.40
N THR A 198 2.19 -8.98 -5.78
CA THR A 198 1.90 -10.29 -6.37
C THR A 198 0.38 -10.47 -6.54
N PRO A 199 -0.21 -9.95 -7.63
CA PRO A 199 -1.66 -9.89 -7.81
C PRO A 199 -2.43 -11.20 -7.56
N ARG A 200 -1.86 -12.35 -7.94
CA ARG A 200 -2.59 -13.63 -7.88
C ARG A 200 -2.35 -14.45 -6.62
N TYR A 201 -1.24 -14.27 -5.94
CA TYR A 201 -0.85 -15.11 -4.78
C TYR A 201 -0.78 -14.34 -3.45
N CYS A 202 -0.98 -13.03 -3.49
CA CYS A 202 -1.00 -12.18 -2.31
C CYS A 202 -2.16 -12.51 -1.36
N THR A 203 -1.82 -12.83 -0.11
CA THR A 203 -2.77 -13.28 0.92
C THR A 203 -3.74 -12.18 1.35
N SER A 204 -3.30 -10.91 1.31
CA SER A 204 -4.08 -9.74 1.73
C SER A 204 -5.15 -9.34 0.71
N ARG A 205 -5.11 -9.89 -0.51
CA ARG A 205 -6.04 -9.60 -1.64
C ARG A 205 -6.06 -8.15 -2.13
N VAL A 206 -5.22 -7.27 -1.57
CA VAL A 206 -5.13 -5.86 -2.00
C VAL A 206 -4.12 -5.63 -3.13
N CYS A 207 -3.25 -6.61 -3.40
CA CYS A 207 -2.20 -6.50 -4.41
C CYS A 207 -2.77 -6.28 -5.83
N GLY A 208 -3.75 -7.08 -6.25
CA GLY A 208 -4.43 -6.92 -7.54
C GLY A 208 -5.06 -5.53 -7.71
N PRO A 209 -5.93 -5.08 -6.78
CA PRO A 209 -6.50 -3.73 -6.81
C PRO A 209 -5.47 -2.60 -6.88
N VAL A 210 -4.32 -2.73 -6.20
CA VAL A 210 -3.24 -1.74 -6.26
C VAL A 210 -2.60 -1.68 -7.65
N VAL A 211 -2.31 -2.84 -8.27
CA VAL A 211 -1.81 -2.87 -9.66
C VAL A 211 -2.83 -2.27 -10.62
N ASP A 212 -4.13 -2.48 -10.39
CA ASP A 212 -5.17 -1.90 -11.23
C ASP A 212 -5.28 -0.38 -11.11
N VAL A 213 -5.14 0.16 -9.89
CA VAL A 213 -5.00 1.60 -9.68
C VAL A 213 -3.85 2.17 -10.50
N VAL A 214 -2.68 1.51 -10.49
CA VAL A 214 -1.51 1.92 -11.30
C VAL A 214 -1.82 1.86 -12.80
N ARG A 215 -2.47 0.79 -13.28
CA ARG A 215 -2.88 0.64 -14.69
C ARG A 215 -3.78 1.78 -15.16
N THR A 216 -4.67 2.26 -14.29
CA THR A 216 -5.60 3.34 -14.66
C THR A 216 -4.92 4.67 -14.99
N LEU A 217 -3.66 4.87 -14.57
CA LEU A 217 -2.87 6.08 -14.84
C LEU A 217 -2.08 6.00 -16.17
N ILE A 218 -1.82 4.78 -16.68
CA ILE A 218 -1.00 4.57 -17.88
C ILE A 218 -1.52 5.36 -19.10
N PRO A 219 -2.84 5.37 -19.43
CA PRO A 219 -3.33 6.10 -20.60
C PRO A 219 -3.05 7.61 -20.56
N THR A 220 -2.98 8.19 -19.36
CA THR A 220 -2.78 9.64 -19.18
C THR A 220 -1.30 10.00 -19.09
N TYR A 221 -0.49 9.17 -18.43
CA TYR A 221 0.88 9.52 -18.04
C TYR A 221 1.97 8.69 -18.73
N GLY A 222 1.64 7.62 -19.45
CA GLY A 222 2.62 6.65 -19.98
C GLY A 222 3.66 7.22 -20.97
N HIS A 223 3.36 8.35 -21.61
CA HIS A 223 4.33 9.06 -22.45
C HIS A 223 5.40 9.81 -21.66
N ARG A 224 5.09 10.22 -20.43
CA ARG A 224 5.97 11.03 -19.57
C ARG A 224 6.61 10.21 -18.45
N VAL A 225 5.98 9.11 -18.05
CA VAL A 225 6.31 8.34 -16.86
C VAL A 225 6.44 6.87 -17.23
N ALA A 226 7.50 6.21 -16.79
CA ALA A 226 7.63 4.76 -16.88
C ALA A 226 6.80 4.09 -15.77
N PHE A 227 6.06 3.04 -16.12
CA PHE A 227 5.35 2.23 -15.14
C PHE A 227 6.03 0.88 -15.04
N VAL A 228 6.40 0.47 -13.82
CA VAL A 228 7.18 -0.75 -13.58
C VAL A 228 6.46 -1.61 -12.55
N HIS A 229 6.11 -2.84 -12.90
CA HIS A 229 5.57 -3.84 -11.97
C HIS A 229 6.65 -4.83 -11.56
N GLN A 230 6.74 -5.13 -10.26
CA GLN A 230 7.68 -6.08 -9.68
C GLN A 230 6.93 -7.09 -8.82
N GLU A 231 7.04 -8.36 -9.20
CA GLU A 231 6.70 -9.48 -8.33
C GLU A 231 7.67 -9.54 -7.13
N ILE A 232 7.15 -9.82 -5.94
CA ILE A 232 8.00 -9.97 -4.76
C ILE A 232 8.76 -11.29 -4.78
N TRP A 233 8.28 -12.29 -5.53
CA TRP A 233 8.88 -13.61 -5.65
C TRP A 233 9.79 -13.70 -6.88
N GLN A 234 10.83 -14.54 -6.76
CA GLN A 234 11.69 -14.84 -7.90
C GLN A 234 10.91 -15.60 -8.99
N ALA A 235 11.16 -15.25 -10.25
CA ALA A 235 10.63 -15.97 -11.40
C ALA A 235 10.92 -17.48 -11.28
N GLY A 236 9.88 -18.30 -11.36
CA GLY A 236 9.97 -19.76 -11.22
C GLY A 236 10.15 -20.29 -9.79
N SER A 237 10.15 -19.44 -8.74
CA SER A 237 10.23 -19.89 -7.35
C SER A 237 9.45 -18.99 -6.37
N PRO A 238 8.29 -19.44 -5.86
CA PRO A 238 7.50 -18.67 -4.88
C PRO A 238 8.04 -18.75 -3.44
N LEU A 239 9.25 -19.30 -3.25
CA LEU A 239 9.86 -19.50 -1.92
C LEU A 239 11.04 -18.57 -1.67
N ARG A 240 11.47 -17.81 -2.68
CA ARG A 240 12.57 -16.85 -2.57
C ARG A 240 12.10 -15.50 -3.08
N PHE A 241 12.43 -14.45 -2.33
CA PHE A 241 12.16 -13.10 -2.79
C PHE A 241 12.96 -12.79 -4.07
N SER A 242 12.42 -11.90 -4.89
CA SER A 242 13.11 -11.41 -6.08
C SER A 242 14.30 -10.54 -5.66
N PRO A 243 15.41 -10.53 -6.42
CA PRO A 243 16.55 -9.67 -6.11
C PRO A 243 16.17 -8.19 -6.00
N THR A 244 15.20 -7.72 -6.80
CA THR A 244 14.68 -6.36 -6.73
C THR A 244 13.99 -6.10 -5.39
N PHE A 245 13.13 -7.01 -4.92
CA PHE A 245 12.43 -6.85 -3.64
C PHE A 245 13.41 -6.76 -2.46
N GLU A 246 14.44 -7.62 -2.48
CA GLU A 246 15.51 -7.61 -1.47
C GLU A 246 16.38 -6.34 -1.54
N GLU A 247 16.74 -5.89 -2.75
CA GLU A 247 17.51 -4.66 -2.97
C GLU A 247 16.78 -3.42 -2.40
N TRP A 248 15.46 -3.39 -2.53
CA TRP A 248 14.59 -2.37 -1.96
C TRP A 248 14.28 -2.57 -0.47
N ARG A 249 14.83 -3.62 0.16
CA ARG A 249 14.68 -3.92 1.60
C ARG A 249 13.22 -3.97 2.07
N LEU A 250 12.33 -4.43 1.20
CA LEU A 250 10.91 -4.56 1.50
C LEU A 250 10.65 -5.83 2.30
N SER A 251 9.64 -5.80 3.15
CA SER A 251 9.22 -6.94 3.99
C SER A 251 7.74 -7.27 3.86
N SER A 252 7.02 -6.56 3.00
CA SER A 252 5.57 -6.63 2.82
C SER A 252 5.19 -6.24 1.39
N GLU A 253 3.93 -6.46 1.05
CA GLU A 253 3.31 -6.02 -0.19
C GLU A 253 1.82 -5.66 0.03
N PRO A 254 1.24 -4.79 -0.83
CA PRO A 254 1.88 -4.08 -1.94
C PRO A 254 2.61 -2.79 -1.53
N TRP A 255 3.58 -2.37 -2.35
CA TRP A 255 4.21 -1.06 -2.27
C TRP A 255 4.11 -0.31 -3.60
N ILE A 256 4.00 1.02 -3.53
CA ILE A 256 4.15 1.92 -4.68
C ILE A 256 5.20 2.98 -4.36
N PHE A 257 6.12 3.21 -5.29
CA PHE A 257 7.09 4.31 -5.24
C PHE A 257 6.90 5.22 -6.44
N VAL A 258 6.90 6.53 -6.18
CA VAL A 258 6.93 7.58 -7.20
C VAL A 258 8.33 8.18 -7.18
N VAL A 259 9.05 8.08 -8.29
CA VAL A 259 10.46 8.46 -8.42
C VAL A 259 10.63 9.45 -9.56
N ASP A 260 11.31 10.57 -9.31
CA ASP A 260 11.54 11.61 -10.32
C ASP A 260 12.64 11.24 -11.33
N GLY A 261 12.80 12.06 -12.37
CA GLY A 261 13.83 11.85 -13.39
C GLY A 261 15.27 11.82 -12.85
N ARG A 262 15.55 12.34 -11.65
CA ARG A 262 16.89 12.25 -11.03
C ARG A 262 17.10 10.94 -10.26
N GLY A 263 16.07 10.10 -10.17
CA GLY A 263 16.06 8.88 -9.38
C GLY A 263 15.79 9.12 -7.89
N MET A 264 15.16 10.24 -7.52
CA MET A 264 14.82 10.53 -6.13
C MET A 264 13.38 10.13 -5.82
N ILE A 265 13.16 9.47 -4.69
CA ILE A 265 11.82 9.05 -4.24
C ILE A 265 11.05 10.27 -3.76
N ARG A 266 9.89 10.52 -4.37
CA ARG A 266 9.02 11.66 -4.09
C ARG A 266 7.79 11.27 -3.29
N ALA A 267 7.33 10.04 -3.45
CA ALA A 267 6.29 9.46 -2.60
C ALA A 267 6.50 7.95 -2.50
N ARG A 268 5.99 7.39 -1.39
CA ARG A 268 5.92 5.95 -1.15
C ARG A 268 4.60 5.61 -0.49
N PHE A 269 4.01 4.48 -0.86
CA PHE A 269 2.76 3.99 -0.31
C PHE A 269 2.90 2.51 0.00
N GLU A 270 2.48 2.11 1.20
CA GLU A 270 2.33 0.71 1.58
C GLU A 270 0.84 0.37 1.69
N GLY A 271 0.48 -0.82 1.24
CA GLY A 271 -0.87 -1.33 1.30
C GLY A 271 -1.78 -0.69 0.25
N LEU A 272 -3.07 -0.72 0.52
CA LEU A 272 -4.07 -0.24 -0.42
C LEU A 272 -3.93 1.28 -0.62
N THR A 273 -3.82 1.68 -1.88
CA THR A 273 -3.59 3.07 -2.31
C THR A 273 -4.64 3.43 -3.35
N THR A 274 -5.25 4.60 -3.21
CA THR A 274 -6.24 5.06 -4.19
C THR A 274 -5.59 5.76 -5.37
N ARG A 275 -6.31 5.80 -6.49
CA ARG A 275 -5.87 6.54 -7.68
C ARG A 275 -5.71 8.02 -7.35
N ALA A 276 -6.65 8.65 -6.64
CA ALA A 276 -6.53 10.04 -6.23
C ALA A 276 -5.24 10.34 -5.45
N GLU A 277 -4.86 9.51 -4.48
CA GLU A 277 -3.61 9.65 -3.72
C GLU A 277 -2.37 9.53 -4.63
N LEU A 278 -2.32 8.47 -5.44
CA LEU A 278 -1.21 8.21 -6.33
C LEU A 278 -1.07 9.30 -7.41
N GLU A 279 -2.18 9.74 -7.99
CA GLU A 279 -2.20 10.78 -9.00
C GLU A 279 -1.80 12.15 -8.42
N ALA A 280 -2.20 12.47 -7.19
CA ALA A 280 -1.77 13.69 -6.52
C ALA A 280 -0.25 13.71 -6.32
N ALA A 281 0.34 12.60 -5.86
CA ALA A 281 1.78 12.47 -5.73
C ALA A 281 2.51 12.57 -7.08
N LEU A 282 1.96 11.92 -8.11
CA LEU A 282 2.50 11.95 -9.46
C LEU A 282 2.51 13.37 -10.05
N ARG A 283 1.38 14.09 -9.95
CA ARG A 283 1.29 15.49 -10.40
C ARG A 283 2.23 16.40 -9.63
N GLY A 284 2.32 16.21 -8.31
CA GLY A 284 3.24 16.98 -7.46
C GLY A 284 4.70 16.80 -7.88
N MET A 285 5.12 15.57 -8.20
CA MET A 285 6.45 15.29 -8.74
C MET A 285 6.65 15.97 -10.10
N LEU A 286 5.73 15.76 -11.05
CA LEU A 286 5.84 16.28 -12.43
C LEU A 286 5.82 17.80 -12.53
N ALA A 287 5.34 18.50 -11.49
CA ALA A 287 5.38 19.96 -11.41
C ALA A 287 6.77 20.52 -11.01
N LEU A 288 7.69 19.64 -10.60
CA LEU A 288 9.03 19.99 -10.12
C LEU A 288 10.14 19.64 -11.12
N GLU A 289 9.73 19.16 -12.30
CA GLU A 289 10.57 18.85 -13.46
C GLU A 289 10.48 19.96 -14.49
#